data_AF-A0A933ZN65-F1
#
_entry.id   AF-A0A933ZN65-F1
#
_cell.length_a   1.000
_cell.length_b   1.000
_cell.length_c   1.000
_cell.angle_alpha   90.00
_cell.angle_beta   90.00
_cell.angle_gamma   90.00
#
_symmetry.space_group_name_H-M   'P 1'
#
loop_
_entity.id
_entity.type
_entity.pdbx_description
1 polymer ?
#
loop_
_entity_poly.entity_id
_entity_poly.type
_entity_poly.pdbx_seq_one_letter_code
_entity_poly.pdbx_strand_id
1 'polypeptide(L)'
;MRTRLWFAALAIALAACGCGKSKTDPAQPTASNTASATASGAASASASASAASSAAADAPAAGKGWSGDYTAKKAEIEQPEKVKDVTHKRDPGDKSVGPGKLSISVAGNVVTGTASGALGDQVISGTLEGKSLKFSLFPKTQTAPDAMTGTGTGEVGAASITGTLRCTGPDAVAVREATFELKPAK
;
A
#
# COMPACT_ATOMS: atom_id res chain seq x y z
N MET A 1 -12.73 30.30 41.30
CA MET A 1 -13.41 31.51 40.79
C MET A 1 -13.57 31.40 39.28
N ARG A 2 -14.84 31.39 38.82
CA ARG A 2 -15.37 31.98 37.58
C ARG A 2 -14.75 31.57 36.23
N THR A 3 -15.36 30.62 35.50
CA THR A 3 -16.36 30.81 34.39
C THR A 3 -15.69 30.85 33.00
N ARG A 4 -16.15 30.25 31.88
CA ARG A 4 -17.50 29.98 31.34
C ARG A 4 -17.49 28.79 30.36
N LEU A 5 -18.59 28.04 30.37
CA LEU A 5 -19.07 27.20 29.28
C LEU A 5 -19.34 28.03 28.02
N TRP A 6 -19.13 27.45 26.84
CA TRP A 6 -19.95 27.80 25.67
C TRP A 6 -20.27 26.55 24.82
N PHE A 7 -21.53 26.17 24.92
CA PHE A 7 -22.23 25.29 23.99
C PHE A 7 -22.49 26.06 22.69
N ALA A 8 -22.23 25.42 21.55
CA ALA A 8 -22.95 25.73 20.31
C ALA A 8 -23.16 24.43 19.55
N ALA A 9 -24.31 23.82 19.80
CA ALA A 9 -24.88 22.78 18.97
C ALA A 9 -25.29 23.41 17.62
N LEU A 10 -24.82 22.84 16.51
CA LEU A 10 -25.38 23.11 15.19
C LEU A 10 -25.82 21.78 14.59
N ALA A 11 -27.09 21.45 14.84
CA ALA A 11 -27.83 20.42 14.16
C ALA A 11 -28.29 20.98 12.80
N ILE A 12 -27.83 20.37 11.70
CA ILE A 12 -28.44 20.56 10.38
C ILE A 12 -28.96 19.19 9.95
N ALA A 13 -30.28 19.08 10.01
CA ALA A 13 -31.08 18.04 9.37
C ALA A 13 -31.62 18.56 8.03
N LEU A 14 -32.09 17.63 7.20
CA LEU A 14 -32.70 17.70 5.87
C LEU A 14 -31.71 17.41 4.71
N ALA A 15 -31.75 16.29 3.99
CA ALA A 15 -32.83 15.53 3.33
C ALA A 15 -32.73 15.71 1.81
N ALA A 16 -32.43 14.63 1.07
CA ALA A 16 -33.05 14.36 -0.24
C ALA A 16 -32.73 12.93 -0.71
N CYS A 17 -33.80 12.25 -1.10
CA CYS A 17 -33.87 10.96 -1.75
C CYS A 17 -33.06 10.87 -3.04
N GLY A 18 -32.54 9.68 -3.32
CA GLY A 18 -31.96 9.33 -4.63
C GLY A 18 -31.84 7.83 -4.83
N CYS A 19 -32.95 7.08 -4.74
CA CYS A 19 -33.02 5.69 -5.20
C CYS A 19 -32.91 5.65 -6.73
N GLY A 20 -31.70 5.51 -7.26
CA GLY A 20 -31.45 5.16 -8.65
C GLY A 20 -31.55 3.65 -8.88
N LYS A 21 -32.71 3.19 -9.35
CA LYS A 21 -32.99 1.80 -9.76
C LYS A 21 -32.86 1.72 -11.29
N SER A 22 -31.83 1.04 -11.79
CA SER A 22 -31.63 0.63 -13.21
C SER A 22 -30.33 -0.18 -13.25
N LYS A 23 -30.16 -1.31 -13.93
CA LYS A 23 -31.01 -2.15 -14.77
C LYS A 23 -30.21 -3.46 -14.90
N THR A 24 -30.82 -4.60 -14.59
CA THR A 24 -30.29 -5.91 -14.93
C THR A 24 -30.27 -6.03 -16.45
N ASP A 25 -29.11 -6.33 -17.03
CA ASP A 25 -28.99 -6.79 -18.41
C ASP A 25 -28.26 -8.15 -18.40
N PRO A 26 -28.92 -9.25 -18.79
CA PRO A 26 -28.28 -10.52 -19.05
C PRO A 26 -28.01 -10.61 -20.56
N ALA A 27 -26.75 -10.45 -20.96
CA ALA A 27 -26.32 -10.76 -22.32
C ALA A 27 -25.07 -11.64 -22.28
N GLN A 28 -25.34 -12.94 -22.28
CA GLN A 28 -24.44 -14.01 -22.65
C GLN A 28 -24.25 -14.01 -24.18
N PRO A 29 -23.01 -13.96 -24.69
CA PRO A 29 -22.69 -14.57 -25.98
C PRO A 29 -22.13 -15.98 -25.76
N THR A 30 -22.95 -16.96 -26.13
CA THR A 30 -22.54 -18.31 -26.53
C THR A 30 -21.81 -18.31 -27.87
N ALA A 31 -21.07 -19.40 -28.10
CA ALA A 31 -20.43 -19.84 -29.36
C ALA A 31 -19.00 -19.28 -29.57
N SER A 32 -17.98 -20.05 -29.95
CA SER A 32 -17.91 -21.44 -30.41
C SER A 32 -16.47 -21.94 -30.30
N ASN A 33 -16.35 -23.27 -30.16
CA ASN A 33 -15.15 -24.06 -30.43
C ASN A 33 -14.35 -23.59 -31.65
N THR A 34 -13.02 -23.63 -31.54
CA THR A 34 -12.18 -24.24 -32.58
C THR A 34 -11.02 -24.96 -31.93
N ALA A 35 -10.91 -26.24 -32.25
CA ALA A 35 -9.87 -27.15 -31.81
C ALA A 35 -8.58 -26.98 -32.62
N SER A 36 -7.51 -27.50 -32.03
CA SER A 36 -6.31 -28.06 -32.66
C SER A 36 -5.28 -27.11 -33.29
N ALA A 37 -4.13 -27.03 -32.64
CA ALA A 37 -2.85 -27.20 -33.33
C ALA A 37 -1.87 -27.95 -32.40
N THR A 38 -1.74 -29.25 -32.68
CA THR A 38 -0.67 -30.12 -32.19
C THR A 38 0.64 -29.66 -32.84
N ALA A 39 1.59 -29.18 -32.03
CA ALA A 39 2.99 -29.09 -32.45
C ALA A 39 3.80 -30.08 -31.61
N SER A 40 4.02 -31.26 -32.21
CA SER A 40 4.96 -32.25 -31.72
C SER A 40 6.38 -31.76 -32.05
N GLY A 41 7.08 -31.26 -31.05
CA GLY A 41 8.48 -30.87 -31.12
C GLY A 41 9.30 -31.75 -30.19
N ALA A 42 9.68 -32.93 -30.67
CA ALA A 42 10.67 -33.77 -30.00
C ALA A 42 12.06 -33.16 -30.22
N ALA A 43 12.66 -32.63 -29.15
CA ALA A 43 14.09 -32.38 -29.08
C ALA A 43 14.62 -33.02 -27.80
N SER A 44 15.26 -34.17 -27.99
CA SER A 44 16.03 -34.88 -26.97
C SER A 44 17.36 -34.17 -26.81
N ALA A 45 17.65 -33.66 -25.61
CA ALA A 45 19.00 -33.26 -25.23
C ALA A 45 19.20 -33.52 -23.74
N SER A 46 19.98 -34.56 -23.48
CA SER A 46 20.55 -34.93 -22.19
C SER A 46 21.42 -33.80 -21.64
N ALA A 47 21.20 -33.39 -20.39
CA ALA A 47 22.18 -32.63 -19.63
C ALA A 47 22.05 -32.95 -18.13
N SER A 48 23.05 -33.71 -17.67
CA SER A 48 23.61 -33.83 -16.32
C SER A 48 22.76 -33.36 -15.14
N ALA A 49 22.36 -34.34 -14.31
CA ALA A 49 22.02 -34.13 -12.92
C ALA A 49 23.22 -33.53 -12.18
N SER A 50 23.27 -32.20 -12.08
CA SER A 50 24.08 -31.50 -11.10
C SER A 50 23.26 -31.47 -9.81
N ALA A 51 23.77 -32.13 -8.77
CA ALA A 51 23.19 -32.11 -7.43
C ALA A 51 23.26 -30.66 -6.91
N ALA A 52 22.20 -29.90 -7.13
CA ALA A 52 22.01 -28.61 -6.48
C ALA A 52 21.78 -28.89 -5.00
N SER A 53 22.77 -28.52 -4.18
CA SER A 53 22.59 -28.31 -2.74
C SER A 53 21.25 -27.62 -2.53
N SER A 54 20.33 -28.32 -1.89
CA SER A 54 19.08 -27.78 -1.40
C SER A 54 19.42 -26.75 -0.32
N ALA A 55 19.74 -25.53 -0.74
CA ALA A 55 19.67 -24.35 0.10
C ALA A 55 18.28 -24.35 0.70
N ALA A 56 18.21 -24.46 2.04
CA ALA A 56 16.96 -24.45 2.78
C ALA A 56 16.07 -23.34 2.22
N ALA A 57 14.94 -23.73 1.61
CA ALA A 57 13.99 -22.80 1.06
C ALA A 57 13.56 -21.87 2.18
N ASP A 58 14.02 -20.62 2.12
CA ASP A 58 13.57 -19.47 2.90
C ASP A 58 12.05 -19.58 2.98
N ALA A 59 11.51 -19.92 4.16
CA ALA A 59 10.10 -20.25 4.29
C ALA A 59 9.30 -19.04 3.76
N PRO A 60 8.37 -19.24 2.80
CA PRO A 60 7.68 -18.13 2.18
C PRO A 60 6.96 -17.34 3.27
N ALA A 61 7.08 -16.00 3.23
CA ALA A 61 6.36 -15.12 4.15
C ALA A 61 4.82 -15.24 4.06
N ALA A 62 4.31 -16.06 3.14
CA ALA A 62 2.92 -16.41 2.99
C ALA A 62 2.35 -17.06 4.26
N GLY A 63 1.22 -16.53 4.74
CA GLY A 63 0.49 -17.04 5.90
C GLY A 63 0.91 -16.46 7.25
N LYS A 64 1.82 -15.48 7.27
CA LYS A 64 2.24 -14.79 8.51
C LYS A 64 1.72 -13.34 8.54
N GLY A 65 1.28 -12.93 9.73
CA GLY A 65 1.13 -11.51 10.06
C GLY A 65 2.51 -10.92 10.39
N TRP A 66 2.71 -9.66 10.03
CA TRP A 66 3.90 -8.88 10.31
C TRP A 66 3.51 -7.55 10.92
N SER A 67 4.28 -7.07 11.89
CA SER A 67 4.03 -5.79 12.55
C SER A 67 5.35 -5.10 12.87
N GLY A 68 5.34 -3.78 12.83
CA GLY A 68 6.50 -2.98 13.18
C GLY A 68 6.19 -1.50 13.23
N ASP A 69 7.25 -0.72 13.38
CA ASP A 69 7.20 0.73 13.48
C ASP A 69 7.86 1.36 12.25
N TYR A 70 7.43 2.56 11.91
CA TYR A 70 8.07 3.39 10.90
C TYR A 70 8.24 4.81 11.44
N THR A 71 9.17 5.56 10.87
CA THR A 71 9.33 7.00 11.17
C THR A 71 9.27 7.79 9.88
N ALA A 72 8.22 8.60 9.73
CA ALA A 72 8.03 9.47 8.58
C ALA A 72 8.83 10.77 8.74
N LYS A 73 9.51 11.17 7.66
CA LYS A 73 10.26 12.43 7.52
C LYS A 73 9.85 13.14 6.24
N LYS A 74 10.18 14.43 6.14
CA LYS A 74 10.05 15.18 4.88
C LYS A 74 10.96 14.54 3.81
N ALA A 75 10.41 14.27 2.63
CA ALA A 75 11.19 13.77 1.51
C ALA A 75 11.97 14.91 0.86
N GLU A 76 13.23 14.64 0.49
CA GLU A 76 14.03 15.53 -0.33
C GLU A 76 13.67 15.30 -1.82
N ILE A 77 13.27 16.37 -2.50
CA ILE A 77 12.88 16.34 -3.91
C ILE A 77 13.95 17.08 -4.68
N GLU A 78 14.80 16.34 -5.38
CA GLU A 78 15.76 16.91 -6.32
C GLU A 78 15.02 17.37 -7.57
N GLN A 79 15.00 18.69 -7.79
CA GLN A 79 14.42 19.28 -9.00
C GLN A 79 15.52 19.55 -10.03
N PRO A 80 15.34 19.14 -11.29
CA PRO A 80 16.26 19.52 -12.36
C PRO A 80 16.34 21.05 -12.50
N GLU A 81 17.52 21.59 -12.80
CA GLU A 81 17.82 23.05 -12.79
C GLU A 81 16.89 23.92 -13.66
N LYS A 82 16.18 23.32 -14.62
CA LYS A 82 15.29 24.03 -15.56
C LYS A 82 13.83 24.13 -15.07
N VAL A 83 13.47 23.47 -13.97
CA VAL A 83 12.10 23.43 -13.46
C VAL A 83 11.86 24.59 -12.50
N LYS A 84 10.89 25.45 -12.82
CA LYS A 84 10.49 26.61 -11.99
C LYS A 84 9.39 26.28 -10.98
N ASP A 85 8.97 25.02 -10.89
CA ASP A 85 7.89 24.62 -9.99
C ASP A 85 8.36 24.60 -8.53
N VAL A 86 8.04 25.66 -7.80
CA VAL A 86 8.38 25.82 -6.39
C VAL A 86 7.29 25.28 -5.45
N THR A 87 6.29 24.56 -5.96
CA THR A 87 5.13 24.12 -5.17
C THR A 87 5.55 23.30 -3.96
N HIS A 88 6.50 22.37 -4.10
CA HIS A 88 7.04 21.59 -2.99
C HIS A 88 7.81 22.41 -1.94
N LYS A 89 8.29 23.61 -2.27
CA LYS A 89 8.94 24.51 -1.30
C LYS A 89 7.94 25.11 -0.31
N ARG A 90 6.63 25.05 -0.64
CA ARG A 90 5.55 25.52 0.24
C ARG A 90 5.27 24.55 1.39
N ASP A 91 5.83 23.35 1.36
CA ASP A 91 5.68 22.38 2.44
C ASP A 91 6.52 22.80 3.66
N PRO A 92 5.90 23.19 4.79
CA PRO A 92 6.61 23.54 6.02
C PRO A 92 7.38 22.35 6.62
N GLY A 93 7.01 21.10 6.30
CA GLY A 93 7.73 19.91 6.74
C GLY A 93 7.47 19.47 8.18
N ASP A 94 6.56 20.13 8.89
CA ASP A 94 6.14 19.84 10.26
C ASP A 94 4.94 18.90 10.31
N LYS A 95 4.06 18.96 9.32
CA LYS A 95 2.89 18.06 9.20
C LYS A 95 3.28 16.67 8.76
N SER A 96 2.59 15.66 9.30
CA SER A 96 2.73 14.24 8.94
C SER A 96 4.16 13.70 9.03
N VAL A 97 4.90 14.19 10.03
CA VAL A 97 6.25 13.74 10.39
C VAL A 97 6.20 13.13 11.78
N GLY A 98 6.90 12.02 11.97
CA GLY A 98 6.99 11.34 13.25
C GLY A 98 6.75 9.82 13.17
N PRO A 99 6.62 9.18 14.34
CA PRO A 99 6.48 7.73 14.42
C PRO A 99 5.10 7.25 13.98
N GLY A 100 5.04 6.01 13.52
CA GLY A 100 3.80 5.31 13.27
C GLY A 100 3.98 3.80 13.30
N LYS A 101 2.86 3.09 13.21
CA LYS A 101 2.79 1.63 13.26
C LYS A 101 2.28 1.08 11.94
N LEU A 102 2.85 -0.03 11.53
CA LEU A 102 2.53 -0.74 10.29
C LEU A 102 2.24 -2.20 10.63
N SER A 103 1.08 -2.70 10.21
CA SER A 103 0.69 -4.11 10.36
C SER A 103 0.19 -4.65 9.03
N ILE A 104 0.77 -5.75 8.57
CA ILE A 104 0.40 -6.40 7.32
C ILE A 104 0.17 -7.90 7.56
N SER A 105 -0.70 -8.48 6.76
CA SER A 105 -0.98 -9.90 6.68
C SER A 105 -0.82 -10.35 5.23
N VAL A 106 -0.06 -11.43 5.04
CA VAL A 106 0.22 -12.00 3.73
C VAL A 106 -0.59 -13.28 3.56
N ALA A 107 -1.54 -13.29 2.63
CA ALA A 107 -2.35 -14.47 2.28
C ALA A 107 -2.05 -14.88 0.83
N GLY A 108 -1.24 -15.92 0.65
CA GLY A 108 -0.67 -16.26 -0.65
C GLY A 108 0.22 -15.12 -1.15
N ASN A 109 -0.14 -14.52 -2.29
CA ASN A 109 0.57 -13.37 -2.87
C ASN A 109 -0.12 -12.02 -2.55
N VAL A 110 -1.24 -12.04 -1.83
CA VAL A 110 -2.01 -10.83 -1.51
C VAL A 110 -1.58 -10.30 -0.15
N VAL A 111 -1.32 -9.00 -0.09
CA VAL A 111 -0.94 -8.30 1.14
C VAL A 111 -2.06 -7.34 1.52
N THR A 112 -2.56 -7.51 2.74
CA THR A 112 -3.55 -6.61 3.35
C THR A 112 -3.03 -6.09 4.66
N GLY A 113 -3.47 -4.93 5.12
CA GLY A 113 -2.99 -4.41 6.39
C GLY A 113 -3.57 -3.06 6.77
N THR A 114 -3.01 -2.51 7.83
CA THR A 114 -3.32 -1.17 8.32
C THR A 114 -2.04 -0.44 8.74
N ALA A 115 -2.07 0.88 8.63
CA ALA A 115 -1.07 1.75 9.21
C ALA A 115 -1.74 2.85 10.04
N SER A 116 -1.06 3.32 11.07
CA SER A 116 -1.50 4.43 11.93
C SER A 116 -0.29 5.26 12.37
N GLY A 117 -0.54 6.47 12.89
CA GLY A 117 0.51 7.36 13.42
C GLY A 117 0.62 8.67 12.64
N ALA A 118 1.84 9.15 12.42
CA ALA A 118 2.10 10.45 11.80
C ALA A 118 1.48 10.62 10.40
N LEU A 119 1.36 9.55 9.62
CA LEU A 119 0.75 9.61 8.29
C LEU A 119 -0.79 9.46 8.31
N GLY A 120 -1.40 9.41 9.50
CA GLY A 120 -2.83 9.14 9.69
C GLY A 120 -3.18 7.65 9.59
N ASP A 121 -4.48 7.36 9.77
CA ASP A 121 -5.02 6.00 9.68
C ASP A 121 -5.20 5.57 8.22
N GLN A 122 -4.57 4.46 7.85
CA GLN A 122 -4.52 3.97 6.47
C GLN A 122 -4.82 2.47 6.39
N VAL A 123 -5.37 2.08 5.25
CA VAL A 123 -5.58 0.70 4.82
C VAL A 123 -4.53 0.36 3.76
N ILE A 124 -4.01 -0.85 3.82
CA ILE A 124 -2.94 -1.32 2.94
C ILE A 124 -3.49 -2.41 2.02
N SER A 125 -3.14 -2.28 0.75
CA SER A 125 -3.40 -3.30 -0.26
C SER A 125 -2.18 -3.45 -1.15
N GLY A 126 -1.72 -4.67 -1.37
CA GLY A 126 -0.51 -4.93 -2.13
C GLY A 126 -0.34 -6.39 -2.50
N THR A 127 0.87 -6.68 -2.99
CA THR A 127 1.28 -8.00 -3.43
C THR A 127 2.68 -8.34 -2.95
N LEU A 128 2.90 -9.62 -2.67
CA LEU A 128 4.23 -10.18 -2.42
C LEU A 128 4.60 -11.07 -3.60
N GLU A 129 5.73 -10.77 -4.25
CA GLU A 129 6.27 -11.54 -5.36
C GLU A 129 7.67 -12.03 -5.00
N GLY A 130 7.78 -13.31 -4.64
CA GLY A 130 9.02 -13.87 -4.10
C GLY A 130 9.43 -13.17 -2.80
N LYS A 131 10.54 -12.42 -2.84
CA LYS A 131 11.04 -11.61 -1.72
C LYS A 131 10.64 -10.13 -1.82
N SER A 132 10.05 -9.70 -2.93
CA SER A 132 9.71 -8.29 -3.17
C SER A 132 8.28 -7.98 -2.73
N LEU A 133 8.15 -7.16 -1.70
CA LEU A 133 6.88 -6.63 -1.22
C LEU A 133 6.59 -5.29 -1.91
N LYS A 134 5.40 -5.15 -2.50
CA LYS A 134 4.88 -3.88 -3.03
C LYS A 134 3.46 -3.65 -2.50
N PHE A 135 3.19 -2.47 -1.98
CA PHE A 135 1.85 -2.14 -1.51
C PHE A 135 1.53 -0.66 -1.71
N SER A 136 0.23 -0.38 -1.71
CA SER A 136 -0.32 0.97 -1.68
C SER A 136 -0.99 1.20 -0.34
N LEU A 137 -1.01 2.47 0.07
CA LEU A 137 -1.67 2.91 1.29
C LEU A 137 -2.75 3.93 0.93
N PHE A 138 -3.92 3.71 1.51
CA PHE A 138 -5.09 4.52 1.29
C PHE A 138 -5.60 5.03 2.63
N PRO A 139 -5.88 6.34 2.79
CA PRO A 139 -6.53 6.87 3.97
C PRO A 139 -7.82 6.12 4.26
N LYS A 140 -8.04 5.76 5.53
CA LYS A 140 -9.33 5.18 5.95
C LYS A 140 -10.48 6.18 5.77
N THR A 141 -10.18 7.48 5.95
CA THR A 141 -11.11 8.59 5.74
C THR A 141 -10.55 9.51 4.66
N GLN A 142 -11.04 9.39 3.43
CA GLN A 142 -10.53 10.16 2.29
C GLN A 142 -10.77 11.67 2.38
N THR A 143 -11.71 12.11 3.22
CA THR A 143 -12.06 13.52 3.38
C THR A 143 -11.26 14.22 4.48
N ALA A 144 -10.35 13.52 5.16
CA ALA A 144 -9.52 14.16 6.19
C ALA A 144 -8.51 15.10 5.53
N PRO A 145 -8.31 16.33 6.05
CA PRO A 145 -7.42 17.32 5.45
C PRO A 145 -5.94 16.86 5.44
N ASP A 146 -5.57 15.97 6.35
CA ASP A 146 -4.21 15.42 6.47
C ASP A 146 -4.12 13.97 5.93
N ALA A 147 -5.11 13.54 5.13
CA ALA A 147 -5.16 12.22 4.52
C ALA A 147 -3.99 12.03 3.53
N MET A 148 -3.07 11.11 3.85
CA MET A 148 -1.96 10.78 2.96
C MET A 148 -2.20 9.47 2.21
N THR A 149 -1.97 9.48 0.90
CA THR A 149 -1.92 8.28 0.06
C THR A 149 -0.47 7.96 -0.27
N GLY A 150 -0.13 6.70 -0.47
CA GLY A 150 1.24 6.36 -0.80
C GLY A 150 1.47 4.97 -1.34
N THR A 151 2.74 4.66 -1.53
CA THR A 151 3.22 3.34 -1.93
C THR A 151 4.40 2.94 -1.05
N GLY A 152 4.49 1.65 -0.75
CA GLY A 152 5.61 1.04 -0.06
C GLY A 152 6.25 -0.06 -0.88
N THR A 153 7.56 -0.16 -0.78
CA THR A 153 8.36 -1.25 -1.34
C THR A 153 9.25 -1.81 -0.25
N GLY A 154 9.34 -3.13 -0.16
CA GLY A 154 10.21 -3.78 0.82
C GLY A 154 10.75 -5.11 0.33
N GLU A 155 11.70 -5.64 1.08
CA GLU A 155 12.31 -6.95 0.85
C GLU A 155 12.11 -7.84 2.06
N VAL A 156 11.66 -9.06 1.82
CA VAL A 156 11.47 -10.09 2.84
C VAL A 156 12.81 -10.79 3.09
N GLY A 157 13.37 -10.58 4.28
CA GLY A 157 14.48 -11.34 4.81
C GLY A 157 14.02 -12.53 5.66
N ALA A 158 14.97 -13.26 6.22
CA ALA A 158 14.70 -14.47 7.01
C ALA A 158 13.90 -14.20 8.31
N ALA A 159 14.05 -13.01 8.91
CA ALA A 159 13.46 -12.67 10.21
C ALA A 159 12.70 -11.35 10.23
N SER A 160 12.81 -10.53 9.19
CA SER A 160 12.18 -9.22 9.10
C SER A 160 11.91 -8.83 7.66
N ILE A 161 10.99 -7.88 7.49
CA ILE A 161 10.75 -7.19 6.21
C ILE A 161 11.21 -5.75 6.40
N THR A 162 12.14 -5.30 5.56
CA THR A 162 12.61 -3.91 5.57
C THR A 162 12.21 -3.23 4.28
N GLY A 163 11.95 -1.93 4.34
CA GLY A 163 11.55 -1.22 3.15
C GLY A 163 11.39 0.27 3.34
N THR A 164 10.92 0.90 2.28
CA THR A 164 10.66 2.32 2.20
C THR A 164 9.20 2.58 1.85
N LEU A 165 8.69 3.66 2.41
CA LEU A 165 7.35 4.17 2.21
C LEU A 165 7.47 5.57 1.62
N ARG A 166 6.66 5.87 0.61
CA ARG A 166 6.50 7.23 0.09
C ARG A 166 5.03 7.59 0.08
N CYS A 167 4.70 8.67 0.75
CA CYS A 167 3.33 9.17 0.87
C CYS A 167 3.25 10.62 0.44
N THR A 168 2.12 11.00 -0.14
CA THR A 168 1.81 12.34 -0.58
C THR A 168 0.51 12.81 0.04
N GLY A 169 0.45 14.09 0.41
CA GLY A 169 -0.77 14.74 0.84
C GLY A 169 -1.78 14.88 -0.31
N PRO A 170 -3.01 15.31 -0.01
CA PRO A 170 -4.08 15.43 -1.01
C PRO A 170 -3.81 16.50 -2.07
N ASP A 171 -2.95 17.47 -1.77
CA ASP A 171 -2.50 18.54 -2.66
C ASP A 171 -1.19 18.22 -3.39
N ALA A 172 -0.61 17.03 -3.15
CA ALA A 172 0.71 16.61 -3.62
C ALA A 172 1.88 17.56 -3.24
N VAL A 173 1.65 18.53 -2.37
CA VAL A 173 2.69 19.48 -1.91
C VAL A 173 3.58 18.80 -0.88
N ALA A 174 2.96 18.15 0.10
CA ALA A 174 3.64 17.43 1.16
C ALA A 174 4.01 16.02 0.69
N VAL A 175 5.32 15.75 0.60
CA VAL A 175 5.86 14.42 0.32
C VAL A 175 6.61 13.92 1.56
N ARG A 176 6.27 12.72 2.01
CA ARG A 176 6.87 12.07 3.17
C ARG A 176 7.51 10.77 2.75
N GLU A 177 8.66 10.50 3.34
CA GLU A 177 9.36 9.24 3.20
C GLU A 177 9.51 8.61 4.58
N ALA A 178 9.32 7.30 4.68
CA ALA A 178 9.58 6.56 5.90
C ALA A 178 10.34 5.28 5.58
N THR A 179 11.27 4.89 6.44
CA THR A 179 11.78 3.52 6.48
C THR A 179 10.97 2.73 7.49
N PHE A 180 10.71 1.47 7.20
CA PHE A 180 10.01 0.57 8.09
C PHE A 180 10.78 -0.73 8.27
N GLU A 181 10.61 -1.34 9.43
CA GLU A 181 11.08 -2.68 9.75
C GLU A 181 9.92 -3.44 10.39
N LEU A 182 9.53 -4.55 9.77
CA LEU A 182 8.46 -5.41 10.26
C LEU A 182 9.04 -6.72 10.76
N LYS A 183 8.50 -7.19 11.88
CA LYS A 183 8.82 -8.50 12.46
C LYS A 183 7.57 -9.37 12.41
N PRO A 184 7.70 -10.71 12.41
CA PRO A 184 6.55 -11.60 12.50
C PRO A 184 5.70 -11.22 13.72
N ALA A 185 4.40 -11.04 13.51
CA ALA A 185 3.46 -10.85 14.60
C ALA A 185 3.48 -12.11 15.49
N LYS A 186 3.56 -11.89 16.80
CA LYS A 186 3.45 -12.97 17.80
C LYS A 186 2.04 -13.52 17.87
#